data_AF-A0A7Y5JX47-F1
#
_entry.id   AF-A0A7Y5JX47-F1
#
_cell.length_a   1.000
_cell.length_b   1.000
_cell.length_c   1.000
_cell.angle_alpha   90.00
_cell.angle_beta   90.00
_cell.angle_gamma   90.00
#
_symmetry.space_group_name_H-M   'P 1'
#
loop_
_entity.id
_entity.type
_entity.pdbx_description
1 polymer ?
#
loop_
_entity_poly.entity_id
_entity_poly.type
_entity_poly.pdbx_seq_one_letter_code
_entity_poly.pdbx_strand_id
1 'polypeptide(L)'
;MSEPGEQVLTRNGGEELVVVAERGRQLIQDATGPWLRWLEAGDVFVVEGEEPERLVLTAGTDSRFSVVRLTPTGDQPLRWVP
;
A
#
# COMPACT_ATOMS: atom_id res chain seq x y z
N MET A 1 -4.39 -7.40 17.74
CA MET A 1 -4.42 -6.00 18.22
C MET A 1 -3.37 -5.29 17.40
N SER A 2 -3.77 -4.36 16.53
CA SER A 2 -2.83 -3.55 15.76
C SER A 2 -2.10 -2.60 16.70
N GLU A 3 -0.77 -2.47 16.55
CA GLU A 3 -0.03 -1.47 17.32
C GLU A 3 -0.43 -0.05 16.90
N PRO A 4 -0.26 0.98 17.75
CA PRO A 4 -0.51 2.36 17.36
C PRO A 4 0.25 2.70 16.07
N GLY A 5 -0.48 3.08 15.03
CA GLY A 5 0.10 3.41 13.72
C GLY A 5 0.18 2.26 12.72
N GLU A 6 -0.33 1.06 13.06
CA GLU A 6 -0.50 -0.03 12.11
C GLU A 6 -1.88 0.00 11.44
N GLN A 7 -1.91 0.00 10.11
CA GLN A 7 -3.10 -0.04 9.29
C GLN A 7 -3.05 -1.23 8.33
N VAL A 8 -4.09 -2.06 8.36
CA VAL A 8 -4.27 -3.16 7.40
C VAL A 8 -4.94 -2.62 6.15
N LEU A 9 -4.33 -2.86 4.99
CA LEU A 9 -4.88 -2.53 3.69
C LEU A 9 -5.18 -3.84 2.94
N THR A 10 -6.32 -3.90 2.26
CA THR A 10 -6.67 -5.03 1.40
C THR A 10 -6.83 -4.54 -0.03
N ARG A 11 -6.43 -5.32 -1.02
CA ARG A 11 -6.58 -5.04 -2.44
C ARG A 11 -7.26 -6.23 -3.10
N ASN A 12 -8.28 -5.99 -3.91
CA ASN A 12 -8.83 -7.06 -4.75
C ASN A 12 -7.92 -7.27 -5.97
N GLY A 13 -7.99 -8.45 -6.57
CA GLY A 13 -7.36 -8.69 -7.87
C GLY A 13 -7.76 -7.64 -8.90
N GLY A 14 -6.78 -7.10 -9.63
CA GLY A 14 -6.95 -6.07 -10.65
C GLY A 14 -7.15 -4.63 -10.13
N GLU A 15 -7.31 -4.41 -8.82
CA GLU A 15 -7.22 -3.08 -8.22
C GLU A 15 -5.77 -2.63 -8.07
N GLU A 16 -5.58 -1.32 -7.92
CA GLU A 16 -4.33 -0.71 -7.46
C GLU A 16 -4.51 -0.05 -6.10
N LEU A 17 -3.48 -0.16 -5.26
CA LEU A 17 -3.31 0.68 -4.08
C LEU A 17 -2.07 1.56 -4.27
N VAL A 18 -2.27 2.87 -4.17
CA VAL A 18 -1.19 3.86 -4.19
C VAL A 18 -0.99 4.39 -2.78
N VAL A 19 0.20 4.20 -2.24
CA VAL A 19 0.62 4.75 -0.95
C VAL A 19 1.60 5.89 -1.21
N VAL A 20 1.24 7.09 -0.77
CA VAL A 20 2.10 8.28 -0.87
C VAL A 20 2.61 8.62 0.52
N ALA A 21 3.93 8.55 0.70
CA ALA A 21 4.58 8.93 1.94
C ALA A 21 4.79 10.46 1.97
N GLU A 22 4.17 11.15 2.91
CA GLU A 22 4.18 12.62 2.96
C GLU A 22 5.12 13.16 4.04
N ARG A 23 5.22 12.47 5.17
CA ARG A 23 6.08 12.86 6.30
C ARG A 23 6.47 11.65 7.13
N GLY A 24 7.68 11.65 7.68
CA GLY A 24 8.17 10.56 8.51
C GLY A 24 8.39 9.28 7.70
N ARG A 25 8.77 8.21 8.40
CA ARG A 25 9.09 6.92 7.80
C ARG A 25 7.93 5.94 8.00
N GLN A 26 7.62 5.14 6.99
CA GLN A 26 6.61 4.08 7.06
C GLN A 26 7.18 2.75 6.59
N LEU A 27 6.68 1.66 7.14
CA LEU A 27 6.97 0.30 6.68
C LEU A 27 5.72 -0.24 6.00
N ILE A 28 5.82 -0.65 4.75
CA ILE A 28 4.79 -1.44 4.07
C ILE A 28 5.29 -2.87 3.90
N GLN A 29 4.43 -3.84 4.16
CA GLN A 29 4.76 -5.26 4.04
C GLN A 29 3.54 -6.07 3.62
N ASP A 30 3.77 -7.22 3.00
CA ASP A 30 2.74 -8.24 2.84
C ASP A 30 2.42 -8.84 4.20
N ALA A 31 1.13 -9.02 4.49
CA ALA A 31 0.66 -9.61 5.74
C ALA A 31 1.03 -11.10 5.86
N THR A 32 1.35 -11.77 4.75
CA THR A 32 1.60 -13.21 4.68
C THR A 32 2.94 -13.60 4.05
N GLY A 33 3.56 -12.68 3.32
CA GLY A 33 4.78 -12.92 2.56
C GLY A 33 6.05 -12.41 3.25
N PRO A 34 7.22 -12.69 2.65
CA PRO A 34 8.51 -12.36 3.25
C PRO A 34 8.96 -10.92 2.98
N TRP A 35 8.23 -10.16 2.16
CA TRP A 35 8.70 -8.87 1.69
C TRP A 35 8.18 -7.71 2.53
N LEU A 36 9.05 -6.73 2.71
CA LEU A 36 8.78 -5.46 3.36
C LEU A 36 9.56 -4.36 2.64
N ARG A 37 9.06 -3.13 2.71
CA ARG A 37 9.69 -1.94 2.14
C ARG A 37 9.49 -0.74 3.04
N TRP A 38 10.58 -0.04 3.32
CA TRP A 38 10.51 1.27 3.95
C TRP A 38 10.18 2.33 2.91
N LEU A 39 9.28 3.25 3.27
CA LEU A 39 8.92 4.43 2.51
C LEU A 39 9.39 5.66 3.27
N GLU A 40 10.09 6.54 2.57
CA GLU A 40 10.51 7.86 3.05
C GLU A 40 9.59 8.95 2.48
N ALA A 41 9.60 10.14 3.07
CA ALA A 41 8.80 11.25 2.56
C ALA A 41 9.16 11.58 1.10
N GLY A 42 8.14 11.61 0.23
CA GLY A 42 8.27 11.77 -1.21
C GLY A 42 8.17 10.45 -1.99
N ASP A 43 8.26 9.29 -1.33
CA ASP A 43 8.08 8.01 -1.99
C ASP A 43 6.61 7.79 -2.38
N VAL A 44 6.44 7.16 -3.55
CA VAL A 44 5.16 6.62 -4.01
C VAL A 44 5.35 5.12 -4.21
N PHE A 45 4.53 4.34 -3.52
CA PHE A 45 4.51 2.89 -3.63
C PHE A 45 3.18 2.45 -4.23
N VAL A 46 3.26 1.71 -5.34
CA VAL A 46 2.08 1.15 -6.01
C VAL A 46 2.09 -0.34 -5.88
N VAL A 47 0.94 -0.88 -5.48
CA VAL A 47 0.65 -2.30 -5.46
C VAL A 47 -0.41 -2.59 -6.51
N GLU A 48 -0.08 -3.50 -7.40
CA GLU A 48 -0.90 -3.94 -8.51
C GLU A 48 -0.84 -5.48 -8.62
N GLY A 49 -1.69 -6.06 -9.46
CA GLY A 49 -1.65 -7.49 -9.75
C GLY A 49 -3.02 -8.13 -9.84
N GLU A 50 -3.08 -9.31 -10.45
CA GLU A 50 -4.34 -10.02 -10.70
C GLU A 50 -4.89 -10.74 -9.46
N GLU A 51 -4.03 -11.04 -8.49
CA GLU A 51 -4.43 -11.70 -7.24
C GLU A 51 -4.73 -10.69 -6.14
N PRO A 52 -5.66 -11.00 -5.21
CA PRO A 52 -5.90 -10.16 -4.05
C PRO A 52 -4.71 -10.20 -3.10
N GLU A 53 -4.51 -9.09 -2.38
CA GLU A 53 -3.37 -8.93 -1.49
C GLU A 53 -3.76 -8.22 -0.19
N ARG A 54 -3.15 -8.64 0.91
CA ARG A 54 -3.33 -8.00 2.22
C ARG A 54 -1.99 -7.43 2.65
N LEU A 55 -1.97 -6.13 2.88
CA LEU A 55 -0.79 -5.38 3.27
C LEU A 55 -0.94 -4.85 4.69
N VAL A 56 0.18 -4.65 5.34
CA VAL A 56 0.28 -3.96 6.62
C VAL A 56 1.15 -2.73 6.42
N LEU A 57 0.60 -1.56 6.76
CA LEU A 57 1.30 -0.29 6.77
C LEU A 57 1.51 0.15 8.21
N THR A 58 2.77 0.21 8.65
CA THR A 58 3.14 0.65 10.00
C THR A 58 3.79 2.03 9.92
N ALA A 59 3.28 2.97 10.72
CA ALA A 59 3.72 4.36 10.73
C ALA A 59 3.94 4.86 12.16
N GLY A 60 4.98 5.67 12.37
CA GLY A 60 5.20 6.33 13.66
C GLY A 60 4.18 7.44 13.95
N THR A 61 4.14 7.93 15.19
CA THR A 61 3.20 8.98 15.64
C THR A 61 3.27 10.28 14.84
N ASP A 62 4.45 10.60 14.30
CA ASP A 62 4.68 11.80 13.48
C ASP A 62 4.64 11.54 11.97
N SER A 63 4.27 10.34 11.55
CA SER A 63 4.20 9.99 10.13
C SER A 63 2.88 10.45 9.51
N ARG A 64 2.93 10.86 8.24
CA ARG A 64 1.76 11.19 7.42
C ARG A 64 1.88 10.51 6.07
N PHE A 65 0.79 9.90 5.63
CA PHE A 65 0.70 9.22 4.34
C PHE A 65 -0.73 9.31 3.82
N SER A 66 -0.88 9.12 2.50
CA SER A 66 -2.16 8.97 1.85
C SER A 66 -2.25 7.57 1.21
N VAL A 67 -3.42 6.96 1.29
CA VAL A 67 -3.75 5.70 0.60
C VAL A 67 -4.87 5.99 -0.39
N VAL A 68 -4.60 5.76 -1.67
CA VAL A 68 -5.58 5.86 -2.75
C VAL A 68 -5.85 4.46 -3.29
N ARG A 69 -7.13 4.10 -3.36
CA ARG A 69 -7.57 2.87 -4.05
C ARG A 69 -8.10 3.24 -5.43
N LEU A 70 -7.62 2.53 -6.44
CA LEU A 70 -8.12 2.60 -7.79
C LEU A 70 -8.76 1.25 -8.14
N THR A 71 -10.02 1.30 -8.56
CA THR A 71 -10.77 0.12 -9.01
C THR A 71 -11.05 0.29 -10.49
N PRO A 72 -10.72 -0.69 -11.35
CA PRO A 72 -11.02 -0.61 -12.78
C PRO A 72 -12.54 -0.56 -13.00
N THR A 73 -12.97 0.25 -13.96
CA THR A 73 -14.39 0.32 -14.37
C THR A 73 -14.72 -0.64 -15.51
N GLY A 74 -13.73 -1.35 -16.06
CA GLY A 74 -13.89 -2.35 -17.10
C GLY A 74 -13.26 -3.69 -16.68
N ASP A 75 -13.24 -4.66 -17.59
CA ASP A 75 -12.83 -6.04 -17.28
C ASP A 75 -11.32 -6.28 -17.26
N GLN A 76 -10.51 -5.23 -17.46
CA GLN A 76 -9.05 -5.33 -17.47
C GLN A 76 -8.47 -4.89 -16.12
N PRO A 77 -7.48 -5.62 -15.58
CA PRO A 77 -6.78 -5.21 -14.37
C PRO A 77 -6.00 -3.91 -14.60
N LEU A 78 -5.94 -3.06 -13.58
CA LEU A 78 -5.02 -1.93 -13.57
C LEU A 78 -3.57 -2.46 -13.51
N ARG A 79 -2.72 -1.86 -14.33
CA ARG A 79 -1.29 -2.17 -14.44
C ARG A 79 -0.55 -0.88 -14.77
N TRP A 80 0.52 -0.59 -14.04
CA TRP A 80 1.44 0.47 -14.39
C TRP A 80 2.23 0.06 -15.63
N VAL A 81 2.08 0.82 -16.71
CA VAL A 81 2.93 0.73 -17.90
C VAL A 81 3.96 1.85 -17.88
N PRO A 82 5.28 1.55 -17.83
CA PRO A 82 6.34 2.56 -17.85
C PRO A 82 6.38 3.41 -19.13
#